data_AF-A0A6N7F7C5-F1
#
_entry.id   AF-A0A6N7F7C5-F1
#
_cell.length_a   1.000
_cell.length_b   1.000
_cell.length_c   1.000
_cell.angle_alpha   90.00
_cell.angle_beta   90.00
_cell.angle_gamma   90.00
#
_symmetry.space_group_name_H-M   'P 1'
#
loop_
_entity.id
_entity.type
_entity.pdbx_description
1 polymer ?
#
loop_
_entity_poly.entity_id
_entity_poly.type
_entity_poly.pdbx_seq_one_letter_code
_entity_poly.pdbx_strand_id
1 'polypeptide(L)'
;MSDAEPLICAFMLNREGGGTALDWQDIATIPEGGGILWVHLQRESPETRAWLTDVARLPELAIEALLAAETRPRATAFDDRLLLDLRGVNLNPGADPEDMVGIRGWIDGDRIITVRRRKLMAPSACAVAR
;
A
#
# COMPACT_ATOMS: atom_id res chain seq x y z
N MET A 1 3.81 -16.49 -14.35
CA MET A 1 3.27 -15.92 -13.09
C MET A 1 4.50 -15.50 -12.30
N SER A 2 4.78 -14.20 -12.18
CA SER A 2 5.98 -13.78 -11.45
C SER A 2 5.76 -13.93 -9.96
N ASP A 3 6.72 -14.55 -9.27
CA ASP A 3 6.85 -14.61 -7.80
C ASP A 3 7.13 -13.22 -7.21
N ALA A 4 6.25 -12.25 -7.48
CA ALA A 4 6.37 -10.94 -6.86
C ALA A 4 5.96 -11.09 -5.39
N GLU A 5 6.89 -10.78 -4.50
CA GLU A 5 6.67 -10.83 -3.06
C GLU A 5 5.40 -10.04 -2.69
N PRO A 6 4.43 -10.66 -1.98
CA PRO A 6 3.14 -10.05 -1.69
C PRO A 6 3.31 -8.80 -0.84
N LEU A 7 4.25 -8.84 0.12
CA LEU A 7 4.68 -7.72 0.92
C LEU A 7 5.87 -7.04 0.26
N ILE A 8 5.76 -5.74 0.03
CA ILE A 8 6.89 -4.93 -0.43
C ILE A 8 7.63 -4.34 0.77
N CYS A 9 6.88 -3.81 1.74
CA CYS A 9 7.40 -3.39 3.04
C CYS A 9 6.25 -3.16 4.04
N ALA A 10 6.54 -3.27 5.33
CA ALA A 10 5.66 -2.82 6.38
C ALA A 10 6.47 -2.14 7.49
N PHE A 11 5.85 -1.17 8.16
CA PHE A 11 6.44 -0.44 9.28
C PHE A 11 5.40 -0.12 10.35
N MET A 12 5.80 -0.18 11.62
CA MET A 12 5.11 0.48 12.71
C MET A 12 5.73 1.87 12.91
N LEU A 13 5.05 2.92 12.48
CA LEU A 13 5.53 4.30 12.60
C LEU A 13 5.27 4.85 14.01
N ASN A 14 6.26 5.49 14.61
CA ASN A 14 6.19 5.94 16.01
C ASN A 14 5.62 7.35 16.22
N ARG A 15 5.15 8.01 15.16
CA ARG A 15 4.67 9.42 15.13
C ARG A 15 5.76 10.50 15.41
N GLU A 16 7.01 10.10 15.57
CA GLU A 16 8.16 10.99 15.84
C GLU A 16 9.14 11.05 14.63
N GLY A 17 8.72 10.52 13.48
CA GLY A 17 9.52 10.48 12.26
C GLY A 17 10.33 9.19 12.07
N GLY A 18 10.21 8.22 12.98
CA GLY A 18 10.81 6.89 12.87
C GLY A 18 9.78 5.77 12.72
N GLY A 19 10.28 4.54 12.58
CA GLY A 19 9.44 3.35 12.59
C GLY A 19 10.23 2.05 12.62
N THR A 20 9.58 0.99 13.08
CA THR A 20 10.15 -0.36 13.12
C THR A 20 9.68 -1.13 11.90
N ALA A 21 10.62 -1.73 11.15
CA ALA A 21 10.28 -2.61 10.04
C ALA A 21 9.54 -3.86 10.55
N LEU A 22 8.49 -4.24 9.83
CA LEU A 22 7.68 -5.41 10.10
C LEU A 22 7.76 -6.35 8.90
N ASP A 23 7.69 -7.65 9.16
CA ASP A 23 7.58 -8.68 8.13
C ASP A 23 6.13 -9.16 7.95
N TRP A 24 5.95 -10.19 7.12
CA TRP A 24 4.63 -10.75 6.84
C TRP A 24 3.99 -11.45 8.05
N GLN A 25 4.81 -12.02 8.94
CA GLN A 25 4.33 -12.67 10.16
C GLN A 25 3.86 -11.63 11.17
N ASP A 26 4.59 -10.52 11.30
CA ASP A 26 4.19 -9.41 12.17
C ASP A 26 2.82 -8.85 11.79
N ILE A 27 2.52 -8.76 10.49
CA ILE A 27 1.23 -8.25 10.00
C ILE A 27 0.20 -9.35 9.75
N ALA A 28 0.44 -10.60 10.16
CA ALA A 28 -0.58 -11.66 10.09
C ALA A 28 -1.80 -11.35 10.97
N THR A 29 -1.60 -10.49 11.98
CA THR A 29 -2.62 -9.78 12.73
C THR A 29 -2.33 -8.28 12.68
N ILE A 30 -3.33 -7.43 12.89
CA ILE A 30 -3.07 -5.99 13.05
C ILE A 30 -2.32 -5.81 14.39
N PRO A 31 -1.05 -5.38 14.39
CA PRO A 31 -0.30 -5.22 15.62
C PRO A 31 -0.91 -4.10 16.45
N GLU A 32 -1.12 -4.36 17.74
CA GLU A 32 -1.54 -3.32 18.68
C GLU A 32 -0.34 -2.43 19.02
N GLY A 33 -0.54 -1.12 18.99
CA GLY A 33 0.50 -0.15 19.35
C GLY A 33 0.02 1.28 19.14
N GLY A 34 0.55 2.23 19.92
CA GLY A 34 0.20 3.67 19.79
C GLY A 34 0.72 4.36 18.51
N GLY A 35 1.22 3.57 17.55
CA GLY A 35 1.80 4.04 16.31
C GLY A 35 0.80 4.14 15.16
N ILE A 36 1.34 4.22 13.93
CA ILE A 36 0.59 4.10 12.69
C ILE A 36 1.17 2.91 11.92
N LEU A 37 0.35 1.92 11.61
CA LEU A 37 0.75 0.79 10.80
C LEU A 37 0.78 1.20 9.33
N TRP A 38 1.94 1.15 8.68
CA TRP A 38 2.05 1.29 7.23
C TRP A 38 2.35 -0.07 6.58
N VAL A 39 1.49 -0.51 5.66
CA VAL A 39 1.70 -1.71 4.84
C VAL A 39 1.70 -1.34 3.36
N HIS A 40 2.67 -1.85 2.61
CA HIS A 40 2.77 -1.69 1.17
C HIS A 40 2.79 -3.05 0.46
N LEU A 41 1.79 -3.30 -0.39
CA LEU A 41 1.52 -4.62 -0.97
C LEU A 41 1.61 -4.62 -2.50
N GLN A 42 1.94 -5.79 -3.06
CA GLN A 42 1.85 -6.07 -4.48
C GLN A 42 0.39 -6.38 -4.86
N ARG A 43 -0.25 -5.46 -5.56
CA ARG A 43 -1.68 -5.47 -5.90
C ARG A 43 -2.16 -6.77 -6.58
N GLU A 44 -1.31 -7.38 -7.41
CA GLU A 44 -1.68 -8.56 -8.19
C GLU A 44 -1.49 -9.89 -7.44
N SER A 45 -0.96 -9.86 -6.21
CA SER A 45 -0.81 -11.06 -5.40
C SER A 45 -2.19 -11.49 -4.82
N PRO A 46 -2.55 -12.79 -4.87
CA PRO A 46 -3.73 -13.31 -4.19
C PRO A 46 -3.73 -13.05 -2.68
N GLU A 47 -2.56 -13.13 -2.05
CA GLU A 47 -2.34 -12.89 -0.63
C GLU A 47 -2.69 -11.45 -0.24
N THR A 48 -2.51 -10.48 -1.15
CA THR A 48 -2.93 -9.09 -0.91
C THR A 48 -4.44 -9.00 -0.71
N ARG A 49 -5.25 -9.65 -1.56
CA ARG A 49 -6.71 -9.63 -1.39
C ARG A 49 -7.12 -10.29 -0.08
N ALA A 50 -6.53 -11.46 0.22
CA ALA A 50 -6.81 -12.18 1.46
C ALA A 50 -6.48 -11.30 2.68
N TRP A 51 -5.30 -10.67 2.70
CA TRP A 51 -4.88 -9.81 3.81
C TRP A 51 -5.80 -8.60 3.99
N LEU A 52 -6.19 -7.93 2.91
CA LEU A 52 -7.10 -6.78 2.95
C LEU A 52 -8.49 -7.15 3.52
N THR A 53 -8.94 -8.37 3.24
CA THR A 53 -10.27 -8.88 3.63
C THR A 53 -10.26 -9.42 5.06
N ASP A 54 -9.35 -10.33 5.36
CA ASP A 54 -9.40 -11.15 6.57
C ASP A 54 -8.69 -10.50 7.76
N VAL A 55 -7.56 -9.82 7.49
CA VAL A 55 -6.70 -9.21 8.51
C VAL A 55 -7.02 -7.72 8.67
N ALA A 56 -6.90 -6.94 7.59
CA ALA A 56 -7.19 -5.51 7.63
C ALA A 56 -8.68 -5.18 7.73
N ARG A 57 -9.55 -6.13 7.31
CA ARG A 57 -11.01 -6.01 7.36
C ARG A 57 -11.51 -4.71 6.76
N LEU A 58 -10.97 -4.35 5.59
CA LEU A 58 -11.44 -3.17 4.86
C LEU A 58 -12.85 -3.41 4.31
N PRO A 59 -13.66 -2.35 4.15
CA PRO A 59 -14.93 -2.47 3.42
C PRO A 59 -14.71 -2.98 1.99
N GLU A 60 -15.60 -3.84 1.49
CA GLU A 60 -15.45 -4.43 0.14
C GLU A 60 -15.25 -3.36 -0.95
N LEU A 61 -15.97 -2.23 -0.86
CA LEU A 61 -15.82 -1.13 -1.82
C LEU A 61 -14.39 -0.55 -1.85
N ALA A 62 -13.72 -0.49 -0.69
CA ALA A 62 -12.34 -0.05 -0.61
C ALA A 62 -11.39 -1.10 -1.22
N ILE A 63 -11.64 -2.38 -0.96
CA ILE A 63 -10.88 -3.51 -1.54
C ILE A 63 -10.98 -3.48 -3.07
N GLU A 64 -12.20 -3.39 -3.61
CA GLU A 64 -12.44 -3.31 -5.05
C GLU A 64 -11.71 -2.11 -5.68
N ALA A 65 -11.75 -0.95 -5.03
CA ALA A 65 -11.08 0.24 -5.55
C ALA A 65 -9.55 0.14 -5.50
N LEU A 66 -8.98 -0.45 -4.44
CA LEU A 66 -7.54 -0.71 -4.33
C LEU A 66 -7.09 -1.71 -5.40
N LEU A 67 -7.88 -2.74 -5.70
CA LEU A 67 -7.49 -3.84 -6.58
C LEU A 67 -7.93 -3.68 -8.04
N ALA A 68 -8.79 -2.71 -8.38
CA ALA A 68 -9.32 -2.48 -9.73
C ALA A 68 -8.23 -2.47 -10.82
N ALA A 69 -8.49 -3.09 -11.97
CA ALA A 69 -7.50 -3.19 -13.06
C ALA A 69 -7.03 -1.82 -13.58
N GLU A 70 -7.97 -0.91 -13.80
CA GLU A 70 -7.72 0.43 -14.31
C GLU A 70 -8.54 1.45 -13.52
N THR A 71 -7.90 2.57 -13.18
CA THR A 71 -8.52 3.65 -12.40
C THR A 71 -7.95 5.00 -12.82
N ARG A 72 -8.73 6.07 -12.64
CA ARG A 72 -8.26 7.44 -12.85
C ARG A 72 -7.78 8.02 -11.51
N PRO A 73 -6.73 8.88 -11.50
CA PRO A 73 -6.29 9.55 -10.27
C PRO A 73 -7.44 10.25 -9.56
N ARG A 74 -7.59 9.98 -8.27
CA ARG A 74 -8.64 10.56 -7.43
C ARG A 74 -8.30 10.43 -5.95
N ALA A 75 -8.87 11.34 -5.16
CA ALA A 75 -8.93 11.23 -3.72
C ALA A 75 -10.41 11.22 -3.32
N THR A 76 -10.82 10.26 -2.51
CA THR A 76 -12.20 10.11 -2.05
C THR A 76 -12.19 9.94 -0.55
N ALA A 77 -12.77 10.91 0.16
CA ALA A 77 -12.97 10.81 1.60
C ALA A 77 -14.17 9.92 1.92
N PHE A 78 -14.06 9.12 2.97
CA PHE A 78 -15.10 8.27 3.51
C PHE A 78 -15.07 8.40 5.04
N ASP A 79 -15.92 9.26 5.60
CA ASP A 79 -15.84 9.71 7.00
C ASP A 79 -14.41 10.18 7.33
N ASP A 80 -13.79 9.63 8.37
CA ASP A 80 -12.41 9.92 8.80
C ASP A 80 -11.35 9.11 8.03
N ARG A 81 -11.69 8.62 6.83
CA ARG A 81 -10.84 7.74 6.03
C ARG A 81 -10.65 8.30 4.63
N LEU A 82 -9.56 7.91 3.99
CA LEU A 82 -9.19 8.38 2.66
C LEU A 82 -8.84 7.21 1.75
N LEU A 83 -9.54 7.13 0.63
CA LEU A 83 -9.13 6.33 -0.50
C LEU A 83 -8.39 7.22 -1.50
N LEU A 84 -7.19 6.79 -1.87
CA LEU A 84 -6.27 7.56 -2.68
C LEU A 84 -5.83 6.74 -3.90
N ASP A 85 -5.79 7.39 -5.06
CA ASP A 85 -5.21 6.86 -6.29
C ASP A 85 -4.35 7.95 -6.92
N LEU A 86 -3.03 7.73 -6.88
CA LEU A 86 -2.04 8.62 -7.45
C LEU A 86 -1.33 7.93 -8.61
N ARG A 87 -0.92 8.73 -9.60
CA ARG A 87 -0.08 8.28 -10.71
C ARG A 87 1.20 9.08 -10.76
N GLY A 88 2.30 8.40 -11.05
CA GLY A 88 3.60 8.98 -11.33
C GLY A 88 4.10 8.59 -12.72
N VAL A 89 5.09 9.33 -13.22
CA VAL A 89 5.79 8.97 -14.44
C VAL A 89 6.50 7.63 -14.25
N ASN A 90 6.41 6.76 -15.25
CA ASN A 90 7.06 5.46 -15.21
C ASN A 90 8.52 5.59 -15.63
N LEU A 91 9.40 5.58 -14.64
CA LEU A 91 10.84 5.62 -14.83
C LEU A 91 11.47 4.22 -14.77
N ASN A 92 10.68 3.15 -14.92
CA ASN A 92 11.23 1.80 -14.98
C ASN A 92 12.02 1.61 -16.29
N PRO A 93 13.15 0.86 -16.28
CA PRO A 93 13.95 0.65 -17.48
C PRO A 93 13.14 0.05 -18.64
N GLY A 94 13.21 0.69 -19.81
CA GLY A 94 12.49 0.24 -21.00
C GLY A 94 10.98 0.49 -20.98
N ALA A 95 10.46 1.19 -19.97
CA ALA A 95 9.07 1.61 -19.95
C ALA A 95 8.85 2.89 -20.78
N ASP A 96 7.68 2.99 -21.40
CA ASP A 96 7.19 4.23 -21.99
C ASP A 96 6.77 5.19 -20.85
N PRO A 97 7.26 6.45 -20.81
CA PRO A 97 6.80 7.45 -19.84
C PRO A 97 5.28 7.67 -19.85
N GLU A 98 4.60 7.41 -20.97
CA GLU A 98 3.13 7.45 -21.07
C GLU A 98 2.45 6.31 -20.30
N ASP A 99 3.16 5.20 -20.04
CA ASP A 99 2.67 4.06 -19.25
C ASP A 99 2.80 4.33 -17.75
N MET A 100 2.04 5.31 -17.26
CA MET A 100 2.08 5.78 -15.85
C MET A 100 2.02 4.63 -14.83
N VAL A 101 2.72 4.82 -13.70
CA VAL A 101 2.68 3.88 -12.57
C VAL A 101 1.79 4.42 -11.47
N GLY A 102 0.88 3.58 -10.99
CA GLY A 102 -0.07 3.92 -9.94
C GLY A 102 0.38 3.45 -8.56
N ILE A 103 0.13 4.28 -7.54
CA ILE A 103 0.05 3.88 -6.15
C ILE A 103 -1.35 4.20 -5.64
N ARG A 104 -1.98 3.22 -5.00
CA ARG A 104 -3.28 3.41 -4.37
C ARG A 104 -3.16 3.23 -2.88
N GLY A 105 -3.96 3.95 -2.12
CA GLY A 105 -3.88 4.00 -0.68
C GLY A 105 -5.26 3.96 -0.03
N TRP A 106 -5.35 3.26 1.08
CA TRP A 106 -6.37 3.43 2.09
C TRP A 106 -5.70 3.98 3.33
N ILE A 107 -6.20 5.09 3.86
CA ILE A 107 -5.69 5.71 5.06
C ILE A 107 -6.85 5.86 6.03
N ASP A 108 -6.65 5.42 7.25
CA ASP A 108 -7.49 5.75 8.40
C ASP A 108 -6.61 6.16 9.58
N GLY A 109 -7.21 6.51 10.71
CA GLY A 109 -6.53 7.16 11.84
C GLY A 109 -5.24 6.47 12.31
N ASP A 110 -5.17 5.14 12.19
CA ASP A 110 -4.06 4.33 12.70
C ASP A 110 -3.38 3.48 11.62
N ARG A 111 -3.85 3.52 10.36
CA ARG A 111 -3.35 2.65 9.30
C ARG A 111 -3.19 3.38 7.97
N ILE A 112 -2.08 3.08 7.30
CA ILE A 112 -1.78 3.44 5.92
C ILE A 112 -1.58 2.14 5.18
N ILE A 113 -2.47 1.80 4.26
CA ILE A 113 -2.38 0.59 3.44
C ILE A 113 -2.26 1.01 2.00
N THR A 114 -1.16 0.66 1.35
CA THR A 114 -0.89 1.06 -0.03
C THR A 114 -0.66 -0.16 -0.91
N VAL A 115 -1.13 -0.10 -2.15
CA VAL A 115 -0.90 -1.13 -3.14
C VAL A 115 -0.28 -0.52 -4.39
N ARG A 116 0.59 -1.28 -5.06
CA ARG A 116 1.10 -0.96 -6.39
C ARG A 116 1.06 -2.20 -7.27
N ARG A 117 0.98 -2.00 -8.58
CA ARG A 117 1.18 -3.07 -9.58
C ARG A 117 2.64 -3.17 -10.00
N ARG A 118 3.18 -2.04 -10.44
CA ARG A 118 4.55 -1.87 -10.91
C ARG A 118 5.30 -1.01 -9.90
N LYS A 119 6.62 -1.22 -9.79
CA LYS A 119 7.46 -0.40 -8.90
C LYS A 119 7.37 1.07 -9.31
N LEU A 120 7.05 1.92 -8.34
CA LEU A 120 7.17 3.37 -8.48
C LEU A 120 8.61 3.75 -8.12
N MET A 121 9.32 4.37 -9.06
CA MET A 121 10.68 4.88 -8.84
C MET A 121 10.60 6.27 -8.20
N ALA A 122 10.25 6.31 -6.92
CA ALA A 122 10.35 7.48 -6.06
C ALA A 122 11.56 7.33 -5.10
N PRO A 123 12.10 8.41 -4.51
CA PRO A 123 13.06 8.30 -3.41
C PRO A 123 12.54 7.29 -2.39
N SER A 124 13.36 6.30 -2.07
CA SER A 124 12.96 4.99 -1.53
C SER A 124 11.91 5.07 -0.41
N ALA A 125 10.63 4.83 -0.75
CA ALA A 125 9.51 4.86 0.18
C ALA A 125 9.62 3.79 1.30
N CYS A 126 10.30 2.68 1.02
CA CYS A 126 10.54 1.60 1.99
C CYS A 126 11.91 1.68 2.68
N ALA A 127 12.58 2.84 2.65
CA ALA A 127 13.78 3.08 3.44
C ALA A 127 13.41 3.95 4.65
N VAL A 128 12.97 3.34 5.74
CA VAL A 128 12.87 4.07 7.01
C VAL A 128 14.29 4.26 7.54
N ALA A 129 14.63 5.49 7.88
CA ALA A 129 15.89 5.83 8.51
C ALA A 129 16.02 5.04 9.82
N ARG A 130 17.14 4.32 9.96
CA ARG A 130 17.55 3.71 11.23
C ARG A 130 17.87 4.80 12.26
#